data_AF-A0A1F7X1C2-F1
#
_entry.id   AF-A0A1F7X1C2-F1
#
_cell.length_a   1.000
_cell.length_b   1.000
_cell.length_c   1.000
_cell.angle_alpha   90.00
_cell.angle_beta   90.00
_cell.angle_gamma   90.00
#
_symmetry.space_group_name_H-M   'P 1'
#
loop_
_entity.id
_entity.type
_entity.pdbx_description
1 polymer ?
#
loop_
_entity_poly.entity_id
_entity_poly.type
_entity_poly.pdbx_seq_one_letter_code
_entity_poly.pdbx_strand_id
1 'polypeptide(L)'
;MSLDQPTETIRMNKYHFDDVYKIIDYSPSSYKIQRFDSKQPNGVSTIYLPKSECNIEHYHNGMVILNIPLWLISKYQQFFKR
;
A
#
# COMPACT_ATOMS: atom_id res chain seq x y z
N MET A 1 3.00 -23.35 -7.72
CA MET A 1 3.78 -23.35 -6.45
C MET A 1 3.57 -21.99 -5.82
N SER A 2 2.61 -21.84 -4.90
CA SER A 2 2.52 -20.62 -4.08
C SER A 2 3.11 -20.99 -2.72
N LEU A 3 4.35 -20.60 -2.49
CA LEU A 3 4.82 -20.44 -1.12
C LEU A 3 3.95 -19.35 -0.51
N ASP A 4 3.15 -19.71 0.49
CA ASP A 4 2.49 -18.78 1.41
C ASP A 4 3.57 -17.90 2.07
N GLN A 5 4.04 -16.89 1.33
CA GLN A 5 4.93 -15.91 1.90
C GLN A 5 4.11 -15.06 2.87
N PRO A 6 4.62 -14.80 4.07
CA PRO A 6 3.90 -13.97 5.02
C PRO A 6 3.70 -12.58 4.40
N THR A 7 2.47 -12.07 4.50
CA THR A 7 2.07 -10.76 3.99
C THR A 7 1.60 -9.88 5.13
N GLU A 8 1.83 -8.57 4.99
CA GLU A 8 1.19 -7.53 5.78
C GLU A 8 -0.02 -7.01 5.00
N THR A 9 -1.16 -6.85 5.68
CA THR A 9 -2.38 -6.34 5.06
C THR A 9 -2.57 -4.86 5.37
N ILE A 10 -2.52 -4.03 4.33
CA ILE A 10 -2.87 -2.60 4.42
C ILE A 10 -4.30 -2.42 3.95
N ARG A 11 -5.15 -1.88 4.83
CA ARG A 11 -6.53 -1.49 4.51
C ARG A 11 -6.57 -0.01 4.20
N MET A 12 -7.20 0.33 3.10
CA MET A 12 -7.41 1.69 2.62
C MET A 12 -8.87 1.84 2.23
N ASN A 13 -9.42 3.03 2.34
CA ASN A 13 -10.75 3.38 1.89
C ASN A 13 -10.65 4.51 0.87
N LYS A 14 -11.07 4.22 -0.36
CA LYS A 14 -11.02 5.17 -1.48
C LYS A 14 -11.81 6.45 -1.20
N TYR A 15 -12.81 6.39 -0.32
CA TYR A 15 -13.71 7.49 -0.02
C TYR A 15 -13.35 8.27 1.25
N HIS A 16 -12.41 7.77 2.08
CA HIS A 16 -11.96 8.48 3.27
C HIS A 16 -10.58 9.09 3.02
N PHE A 17 -10.50 10.43 3.10
CA PHE A 17 -9.27 11.18 2.87
C PHE A 17 -8.30 11.16 4.05
N ASP A 18 -8.76 10.70 5.22
CA ASP A 18 -7.97 10.61 6.45
C ASP A 18 -7.12 9.33 6.53
N ASP A 19 -7.19 8.45 5.53
CA ASP A 19 -6.38 7.24 5.53
C ASP A 19 -4.90 7.55 5.34
N VAL A 20 -4.08 6.91 6.18
CA VAL A 20 -2.63 7.05 6.18
C VAL A 20 -2.03 6.63 4.82
N TYR A 21 -2.66 5.70 4.11
CA TYR A 21 -2.22 5.21 2.81
C TYR A 21 -3.28 5.40 1.74
N LYS A 22 -2.84 5.73 0.52
CA LYS A 22 -3.71 5.86 -0.66
C LYS A 22 -2.99 5.34 -1.90
N ILE A 23 -3.70 4.58 -2.74
CA ILE A 23 -3.21 4.28 -4.09
C ILE A 23 -3.57 5.43 -5.02
N ILE A 24 -2.56 6.05 -5.63
CA ILE A 24 -2.73 7.25 -6.47
C ILE A 24 -2.44 6.99 -7.95
N ASP A 25 -1.88 5.84 -8.29
CA ASP A 25 -1.72 5.39 -9.68
C ASP A 25 -1.72 3.85 -9.77
N TYR A 26 -2.31 3.34 -10.85
CA TYR A 26 -2.54 1.92 -11.13
C TYR A 26 -1.82 1.45 -12.40
N SER A 27 -0.60 1.92 -12.62
CA SER A 27 0.26 1.54 -13.75
C SER A 27 0.28 0.02 -14.04
N PRO A 28 0.45 -0.43 -15.30
CA PRO A 28 0.35 -1.86 -15.65
C PRO A 28 1.22 -2.80 -14.80
N SER A 29 2.41 -2.36 -14.38
CA SER A 29 3.39 -3.16 -13.65
C SER A 29 3.50 -2.86 -12.15
N SER A 30 2.94 -1.75 -11.67
CA SER A 30 3.09 -1.34 -10.26
C SER A 30 1.89 -0.55 -9.73
N TYR A 31 1.76 -0.50 -8.41
CA TYR A 31 0.89 0.42 -7.69
C TYR A 31 1.73 1.57 -7.12
N LYS A 32 1.33 2.81 -7.40
CA LYS A 32 1.90 3.96 -6.69
C LYS A 32 1.11 4.21 -5.42
N ILE A 33 1.77 4.02 -4.29
CA ILE A 33 1.17 4.21 -2.97
C ILE A 33 1.72 5.49 -2.38
N GLN A 34 0.83 6.33 -1.92
CA GLN A 34 1.09 7.53 -1.17
C GLN A 34 0.86 7.23 0.31
N ARG A 35 1.77 7.68 1.16
CA ARG A 35 1.59 7.73 2.61
C ARG A 35 1.54 9.18 3.06
N PHE A 36 0.54 9.51 3.87
CA PHE A 36 0.46 10.78 4.57
C PHE A 36 1.18 10.66 5.91
N ASP A 37 2.26 11.41 6.09
CA ASP A 37 2.96 11.47 7.37
C ASP A 37 2.32 12.55 8.25
N SER A 38 1.53 12.11 9.23
CA SER A 38 0.88 13.00 10.21
C SER A 38 1.84 13.89 11.00
N LYS A 39 3.15 13.58 10.98
CA LYS A 39 4.21 14.34 11.66
C LYS A 39 4.77 15.49 10.82
N GLN A 40 4.40 15.60 9.54
CA GLN A 40 4.84 16.68 8.66
C GLN A 40 3.60 17.27 7.96
N PRO A 41 3.28 18.56 8.14
CA PRO A 41 2.06 19.17 7.60
C PRO A 41 1.94 19.11 6.07
N ASN A 42 3.02 18.78 5.35
CA ASN A 42 3.06 18.49 3.91
C ASN A 42 3.88 17.23 3.58
N GLY A 43 4.11 16.35 4.56
CA GLY A 43 4.93 15.15 4.39
C GLY A 43 4.15 14.08 3.64
N VAL A 44 4.29 14.09 2.33
CA VAL A 44 3.68 13.10 1.46
C VAL A 44 4.80 12.24 0.90
N SER A 45 4.88 10.99 1.35
CA SER A 45 5.82 10.01 0.82
C SER A 45 5.13 9.17 -0.24
N THR A 46 5.86 8.74 -1.27
CA THR A 46 5.31 7.81 -2.27
C THR A 46 6.28 6.69 -2.59
N ILE A 47 5.77 5.48 -2.79
CA ILE A 47 6.53 4.33 -3.29
C ILE A 47 5.82 3.65 -4.45
N TYR A 48 6.57 2.86 -5.21
CA TYR A 48 6.05 1.99 -6.26
C TYR A 48 6.20 0.54 -5.81
N LEU A 49 5.07 -0.16 -5.69
CA LEU A 49 5.06 -1.59 -5.39
C LEU A 49 4.77 -2.40 -6.66
N PRO A 50 5.58 -3.42 -6.99
CA PRO A 50 5.32 -4.28 -8.14
C PRO A 50 4.03 -5.09 -7.97
N LYS A 51 3.18 -5.12 -9.00
CA LYS A 51 1.91 -5.87 -8.98
C LYS A 51 2.12 -7.38 -8.94
N SER A 52 3.23 -7.89 -9.49
CA SER A 52 3.53 -9.33 -9.48
C SER A 52 3.72 -9.89 -8.07
N GLU A 53 4.10 -9.03 -7.12
CA GLU A 53 4.41 -9.42 -5.74
C GLU A 53 3.28 -9.09 -4.77
N CYS A 54 2.31 -8.25 -5.16
CA CYS A 54 1.29 -7.74 -4.26
C CYS A 54 -0.09 -8.20 -4.72
N ASN A 55 -0.92 -8.65 -3.78
CA ASN A 55 -2.34 -8.94 -4.06
C ASN A 55 -3.20 -7.74 -3.65
N ILE A 56 -4.11 -7.32 -4.52
CA ILE A 56 -5.06 -6.23 -4.24
C ILE A 56 -6.50 -6.73 -4.38
N GLU A 57 -7.33 -6.39 -3.42
CA GLU A 57 -8.75 -6.69 -3.43
C GLU A 57 -9.56 -5.40 -3.34
N HIS A 58 -10.55 -5.28 -4.22
CA HIS A 58 -11.45 -4.15 -4.29
C HIS A 58 -12.83 -4.56 -3.79
N TYR A 59 -13.37 -3.80 -2.85
CA TYR A 59 -14.68 -4.03 -2.27
C TYR A 59 -15.66 -2.94 -2.72
N HIS A 60 -16.93 -3.31 -2.89
CA HIS A 60 -17.98 -2.42 -3.39
C HIS A 60 -18.22 -1.17 -2.52
N ASN A 61 -17.86 -1.24 -1.24
CA ASN A 61 -17.94 -0.11 -0.30
C ASN A 61 -16.76 0.89 -0.44
N GLY A 62 -15.88 0.71 -1.43
CA GLY A 62 -14.69 1.53 -1.62
C GLY A 62 -13.49 1.12 -0.79
N MET A 63 -13.59 0.06 0.00
CA MET A 63 -12.45 -0.52 0.69
C MET A 63 -11.51 -1.20 -0.31
N VAL A 64 -10.23 -0.95 -0.13
CA VAL A 64 -9.13 -1.55 -0.88
C VAL A 64 -8.23 -2.25 0.13
N ILE A 65 -8.04 -3.55 -0.06
CA ILE A 65 -7.12 -4.35 0.74
C ILE A 65 -5.91 -4.64 -0.11
N LEU A 66 -4.73 -4.29 0.40
CA LEU A 66 -3.45 -4.56 -0.24
C LEU A 66 -2.63 -5.49 0.65
N ASN A 67 -2.31 -6.68 0.13
CA ASN A 67 -1.45 -7.64 0.79
C ASN A 67 -0.04 -7.54 0.20
N ILE A 68 0.91 -7.20 1.06
CA ILE A 68 2.30 -6.92 0.70
C ILE A 68 3.20 -7.96 1.37
N PRO A 69 4.05 -8.69 0.65
CA PRO A 69 5.00 -9.61 1.26
C PRO A 69 5.91 -8.93 2.28
N LEU A 70 6.19 -9.58 3.41
CA LEU A 70 7.00 -8.99 4.50
C LEU A 70 8.42 -8.61 4.05
N TRP A 71 8.99 -9.30 3.06
CA TRP A 71 10.29 -8.94 2.50
C TRP A 71 10.23 -7.59 1.76
N LEU A 72 9.11 -7.28 1.12
CA LEU A 72 8.88 -6.02 0.43
C LEU A 72 8.60 -4.90 1.44
N ILE A 73 7.87 -5.19 2.52
CA ILE A 73 7.75 -4.28 3.68
C ILE A 73 9.12 -3.97 4.27
N SER A 74 9.98 -4.98 4.45
CA SER A 74 11.35 -4.81 4.94
C SER A 74 12.20 -3.95 4.00
N LYS A 75 12.09 -4.17 2.68
CA LYS A 75 12.77 -3.35 1.67
C LYS A 75 12.36 -1.87 1.74
N TYR A 76 11.07 -1.61 2.00
CA TYR A 76 10.51 -0.26 2.12
C TYR A 76 10.23 0.11 3.59
N GLN A 77 11.02 -0.39 4.54
CA GLN A 77 10.72 -0.24 5.97
C GLN A 77 10.52 1.21 6.37
N GLN A 78 11.31 2.14 5.84
CA GLN A 78 11.18 3.58 6.10
C GLN A 78 9.81 4.14 5.71
N PHE A 79 9.21 3.63 4.62
CA PHE A 79 7.88 4.02 4.16
C PHE A 79 6.76 3.42 5.00
N PHE A 80 6.94 2.22 5.57
CA PHE A 80 5.91 1.54 6.38
C PHE A 80 6.05 1.71 7.89
N LYS A 81 7.17 2.29 8.37
CA LYS A 81 7.44 2.49 9.79
C LYS A 81 6.48 3.51 10.40
N ARG A 82 5.64 3.07 11.35
CA ARG A 82 4.75 3.94 12.13
C ARG A 82 5.52 5.02 12.91
#